data_AF-A0AAD5WT84-F1
#
_entry.id   AF-A0AAD5WT84-F1
#
_cell.length_a   1.000
_cell.length_b   1.000
_cell.length_c   1.000
_cell.angle_alpha   90.00
_cell.angle_beta   90.00
_cell.angle_gamma   90.00
#
_symmetry.space_group_name_H-M   'P 1'
#
loop_
_entity.id
_entity.type
_entity.pdbx_description
1 polymer ?
#
loop_
_entity_poly.entity_id
_entity_poly.type
_entity_poly.pdbx_seq_one_letter_code
_entity_poly.pdbx_strand_id
1 'polypeptide(L)'
;MRNPVFWTYLLSLVSPSSQATAYLPDSCDLVGDSDIYGIGLRLSYYLASFSAIIALFTGNKSSMKDCLKGINVISFAVLIILIKNTAEGGDNYPLLEWLVIFPMILFPSCLLIFLISYEHALVCGCFGIIYCVFGLLQPWVYFTKLHQGAKPECDPKYFIFVFIDLYNPHLVRFFKAISIIMCMMSAPALCFSLYGIWLGRKTDEELKEMDSGSKGLLLSGIDIDDVEGLSVAQIVAIVEYWNGKMMGLFGVCTVIVLIVWSEKTLKGNEVDLSSASLSGTSQLVPFLVGLFTFLSTASSCVRNRNRSRGSEAFGLGT
;
A
#
# COMPACT_ATOMS: atom_id res chain seq x y z
N MET A 1 13.87 -3.12 -22.68
CA MET A 1 12.68 -2.32 -23.07
C MET A 1 13.14 -0.88 -23.25
N ARG A 2 13.16 -0.33 -24.48
CA ARG A 2 14.09 0.76 -24.84
C ARG A 2 13.59 2.20 -24.72
N ASN A 3 12.32 2.46 -24.41
CA ASN A 3 11.92 3.83 -24.12
C ASN A 3 10.74 3.89 -23.13
N PRO A 4 11.01 4.04 -21.82
CA PRO A 4 9.95 4.16 -20.82
C PRO A 4 9.08 5.42 -21.04
N VAL A 5 9.63 6.48 -21.66
CA VAL A 5 8.92 7.74 -21.93
C VAL A 5 7.75 7.54 -22.90
N PHE A 6 7.93 6.67 -23.90
CA PHE A 6 6.86 6.37 -24.87
C PHE A 6 5.65 5.73 -24.19
N TRP A 7 5.88 4.80 -23.25
CA TRP A 7 4.80 4.15 -22.51
C TRP A 7 4.11 5.11 -21.54
N THR A 8 4.85 5.98 -20.87
CA THR A 8 4.26 7.02 -20.02
C THR A 8 3.37 7.97 -20.81
N TYR A 9 3.80 8.34 -22.04
CA TYR A 9 3.01 9.18 -22.93
C TYR A 9 1.72 8.49 -23.36
N LEU A 10 1.80 7.20 -23.74
CA LEU A 10 0.63 6.40 -24.13
C LEU A 10 -0.39 6.27 -22.99
N LEU A 11 0.09 6.12 -21.75
CA LEU A 11 -0.77 6.03 -20.55
C LEU A 11 -1.41 7.38 -20.19
N SER A 12 -0.78 8.50 -20.52
CA SER A 12 -1.35 9.84 -20.28
C SER A 12 -2.51 10.21 -21.21
N LEU A 13 -2.71 9.46 -22.30
CA LEU A 13 -3.80 9.68 -23.26
C LEU A 13 -5.13 9.05 -22.79
N VAL A 14 -5.11 8.24 -21.75
CA VAL A 14 -6.34 7.67 -21.17
C VAL A 14 -7.00 8.76 -20.33
N SER A 15 -8.07 9.37 -20.85
CA SER A 15 -8.88 10.28 -20.05
C SER A 15 -9.49 9.50 -18.89
N PRO A 16 -9.34 9.97 -17.63
CA PRO A 16 -10.04 9.37 -16.51
C PRO A 16 -11.54 9.43 -16.81
N SER A 17 -12.27 8.37 -16.44
CA SER A 17 -13.72 8.45 -16.52
C SER A 17 -14.14 9.56 -15.55
N SER A 18 -15.03 10.44 -15.96
CA SER A 18 -15.52 11.53 -15.09
C SER A 18 -16.53 10.99 -14.06
N GLN A 19 -16.35 9.75 -13.61
CA GLN A 19 -17.19 9.15 -12.59
C GLN A 19 -16.66 9.57 -11.22
N ALA A 20 -17.58 9.85 -10.32
CA ALA A 20 -17.30 10.11 -8.92
C ALA A 20 -18.36 9.42 -8.09
N THR A 21 -18.03 9.07 -6.85
CA THR A 21 -19.00 8.44 -5.97
C THR A 21 -20.08 9.45 -5.60
N ALA A 22 -21.34 9.21 -5.94
CA ALA A 22 -22.41 10.15 -5.66
C ALA A 22 -23.75 9.43 -5.46
N TYR A 23 -24.66 10.07 -4.73
CA TYR A 23 -26.04 9.61 -4.65
C TYR A 23 -26.78 9.89 -5.96
N LEU A 24 -27.72 9.02 -6.32
CA LEU A 24 -28.71 9.37 -7.35
C LEU A 24 -29.60 10.55 -6.87
N PRO A 25 -30.05 11.43 -7.77
CA PRO A 25 -30.85 12.61 -7.39
C PRO A 25 -32.10 12.26 -6.58
N ASP A 26 -32.78 11.16 -6.93
CA ASP A 26 -34.10 10.81 -6.40
C ASP A 26 -34.09 9.61 -5.43
N SER A 27 -32.94 9.01 -5.14
CA SER A 27 -32.84 7.86 -4.21
C SER A 27 -31.63 7.96 -3.26
N CYS A 28 -31.53 7.03 -2.31
CA CYS A 28 -30.34 6.86 -1.47
C CYS A 28 -29.34 5.87 -2.05
N ASP A 29 -29.50 5.50 -3.32
CA ASP A 29 -28.57 4.59 -4.00
C ASP A 29 -27.29 5.35 -4.34
N LEU A 30 -26.14 4.73 -4.05
CA LEU A 30 -24.83 5.27 -4.34
C LEU A 30 -24.30 4.67 -5.63
N VAL A 31 -23.95 5.50 -6.61
CA VAL A 31 -23.16 5.08 -7.76
C VAL A 31 -21.69 5.29 -7.42
N GLY A 32 -20.90 4.22 -7.46
CA GLY A 32 -19.49 4.28 -7.06
C GLY A 32 -18.55 4.69 -8.19
N ASP A 33 -17.44 5.36 -7.83
CA ASP A 33 -16.37 5.62 -8.79
C ASP A 33 -15.60 4.33 -9.09
N SER A 34 -15.80 3.81 -10.30
CA SER A 34 -15.10 2.64 -10.77
C SER A 34 -13.58 2.85 -10.84
N ASP A 35 -13.10 4.06 -11.13
CA ASP A 35 -11.66 4.34 -11.27
C ASP A 35 -10.93 4.35 -9.92
N ILE A 36 -11.63 4.54 -8.80
CA ILE A 36 -11.06 4.56 -7.46
C ILE A 36 -11.17 3.21 -6.75
N TYR A 37 -12.26 2.46 -6.86
CA TYR A 37 -12.40 1.17 -6.16
C TYR A 37 -13.19 0.13 -6.94
N GLY A 38 -13.21 0.27 -8.27
CA GLY A 38 -13.73 -0.75 -9.16
C GLY A 38 -13.01 -2.10 -8.99
N ILE A 39 -13.65 -3.15 -9.51
CA ILE A 39 -13.24 -4.53 -9.26
C ILE A 39 -11.81 -4.82 -9.75
N GLY A 40 -11.39 -4.22 -10.87
CA GLY A 40 -10.05 -4.44 -11.42
C GLY A 40 -8.95 -3.89 -10.53
N LEU A 41 -9.17 -2.70 -9.98
CA LEU A 41 -8.25 -2.08 -9.03
C LEU A 41 -8.19 -2.83 -7.70
N ARG A 42 -9.35 -3.20 -7.13
CA ARG A 42 -9.40 -3.99 -5.89
C ARG A 42 -8.66 -5.33 -6.01
N LEU A 43 -8.95 -6.08 -7.08
CA LEU A 43 -8.25 -7.34 -7.36
C LEU A 43 -6.75 -7.13 -7.53
N SER A 44 -6.32 -6.03 -8.12
CA SER A 44 -4.89 -5.70 -8.22
C SER A 44 -4.23 -5.57 -6.86
N TYR A 45 -4.80 -4.78 -5.94
CA TYR A 45 -4.29 -4.63 -4.59
C TYR A 45 -4.27 -5.95 -3.82
N TYR A 46 -5.31 -6.77 -3.97
CA TYR A 46 -5.38 -8.09 -3.32
C TYR A 46 -4.27 -9.01 -3.85
N LEU A 47 -4.14 -9.14 -5.17
CA LEU A 47 -3.11 -9.97 -5.81
C LEU A 47 -1.70 -9.49 -5.46
N ALA A 48 -1.46 -8.18 -5.45
CA ALA A 48 -0.16 -7.63 -5.09
C ALA A 48 0.15 -7.88 -3.60
N SER A 49 -0.83 -7.77 -2.71
CA SER A 49 -0.65 -8.10 -1.29
C SER A 49 -0.36 -9.60 -1.07
N PHE A 50 -1.06 -10.49 -1.78
CA PHE A 50 -0.74 -11.92 -1.78
C PHE A 50 0.66 -12.21 -2.33
N SER A 51 1.09 -11.48 -3.35
CA SER A 51 2.45 -11.57 -3.90
C SER A 51 3.49 -11.23 -2.84
N ALA A 52 3.29 -10.13 -2.12
CA ALA A 52 4.17 -9.72 -1.03
C ALA A 52 4.23 -10.77 0.09
N ILE A 53 3.09 -11.37 0.46
CA ILE A 53 3.03 -12.47 1.43
C ILE A 53 3.84 -13.69 0.96
N ILE A 54 3.68 -14.11 -0.30
CA ILE A 54 4.45 -15.24 -0.87
C ILE A 54 5.95 -14.92 -0.87
N ALA A 55 6.33 -13.70 -1.24
CA ALA A 55 7.72 -13.26 -1.20
C ALA A 55 8.29 -13.26 0.23
N LEU A 56 7.51 -12.81 1.22
CA LEU A 56 7.87 -12.84 2.64
C LEU A 56 8.08 -14.27 3.14
N PHE A 57 7.13 -15.19 2.89
CA PHE A 57 7.26 -16.59 3.31
C PHE A 57 8.43 -17.33 2.65
N THR A 58 8.91 -16.86 1.50
CA THR A 58 10.04 -17.46 0.79
C THR A 58 11.35 -16.70 0.97
N GLY A 59 11.35 -15.61 1.76
CA GLY A 59 12.52 -14.75 1.98
C GLY A 59 13.02 -14.07 0.70
N ASN A 60 12.19 -13.96 -0.34
CA ASN A 60 12.59 -13.44 -1.65
C ASN A 60 12.47 -11.91 -1.71
N LYS A 61 13.45 -11.22 -1.13
CA LYS A 61 13.48 -9.74 -1.02
C LYS A 61 13.37 -9.03 -2.38
N SER A 62 13.97 -9.59 -3.44
CA SER A 62 13.92 -8.98 -4.79
C SER A 62 12.53 -9.04 -5.40
N SER A 63 11.81 -10.16 -5.25
CA SER A 63 10.42 -10.27 -5.73
C SER A 63 9.48 -9.33 -4.95
N MET A 64 9.74 -9.18 -3.64
CA MET A 64 9.00 -8.21 -2.83
C MET A 64 9.20 -6.78 -3.34
N LYS A 65 10.45 -6.37 -3.60
CA LYS A 65 10.79 -5.05 -4.18
C LYS A 65 10.03 -4.80 -5.49
N ASP A 66 9.99 -5.78 -6.38
CA ASP A 66 9.30 -5.62 -7.67
C ASP A 66 7.78 -5.51 -7.52
N CYS A 67 7.20 -6.28 -6.59
CA CYS A 67 5.78 -6.16 -6.24
C CYS A 67 5.39 -4.74 -5.82
N LEU A 68 6.25 -4.09 -5.05
CA LEU A 68 5.97 -2.77 -4.48
C LEU A 68 6.13 -1.64 -5.46
N LYS A 69 6.99 -1.80 -6.47
CA LYS A 69 7.02 -0.87 -7.60
C LYS A 69 5.65 -0.83 -8.27
N GLY A 70 5.03 -1.99 -8.51
CA GLY A 70 3.69 -2.09 -9.06
C GLY A 70 2.64 -1.40 -8.18
N ILE A 71 2.64 -1.70 -6.88
CA ILE A 71 1.72 -1.08 -5.91
C ILE A 71 1.91 0.43 -5.86
N ASN A 72 3.15 0.94 -5.82
CA ASN A 72 3.44 2.38 -5.80
C ASN A 72 2.84 3.12 -6.99
N VAL A 73 3.00 2.56 -8.19
CA VAL A 73 2.47 3.18 -9.41
C VAL A 73 0.95 3.26 -9.34
N ILE A 74 0.29 2.17 -8.93
CA ILE A 74 -1.17 2.13 -8.79
C ILE A 74 -1.64 3.09 -7.70
N SER A 75 -1.04 3.05 -6.52
CA SER A 75 -1.40 3.92 -5.39
C SER A 75 -1.19 5.39 -5.69
N PHE A 76 -0.16 5.75 -6.46
CA PHE A 76 0.04 7.12 -6.89
C PHE A 76 -1.05 7.57 -7.86
N ALA A 77 -1.44 6.73 -8.82
CA ALA A 77 -2.54 7.04 -9.75
C ALA A 77 -3.87 7.21 -9.01
N VAL A 78 -4.20 6.27 -8.12
CA VAL A 78 -5.41 6.33 -7.28
C VAL A 78 -5.41 7.58 -6.40
N LEU A 79 -4.28 7.92 -5.79
CA LEU A 79 -4.15 9.12 -4.95
C LEU A 79 -4.41 10.40 -5.75
N ILE A 80 -3.90 10.50 -6.98
CA ILE A 80 -4.17 11.66 -7.86
C ILE A 80 -5.66 11.79 -8.14
N ILE A 81 -6.32 10.69 -8.53
CA ILE A 81 -7.76 10.67 -8.82
C ILE A 81 -8.57 11.03 -7.57
N LEU A 82 -8.22 10.45 -6.43
CA LEU A 82 -8.86 10.72 -5.15
C LEU A 82 -8.76 12.20 -4.75
N ILE A 83 -7.57 12.81 -4.90
CA ILE A 83 -7.37 14.25 -4.64
C ILE A 83 -8.22 15.09 -5.59
N LYS A 84 -8.22 14.75 -6.88
CA LYS A 84 -8.98 15.44 -7.91
C LYS A 84 -10.49 15.41 -7.61
N ASN A 85 -11.07 14.23 -7.40
CA ASN A 85 -12.49 14.06 -7.09
C ASN A 85 -12.91 14.79 -5.81
N THR A 86 -12.02 14.82 -4.81
CA THR A 86 -12.24 15.55 -3.56
C THR A 86 -12.20 17.07 -3.76
N ALA A 87 -11.36 17.56 -4.67
CA ALA A 87 -11.19 18.98 -4.96
C ALA A 87 -12.32 19.56 -5.81
N GLU A 88 -12.83 18.81 -6.81
CA GLU A 88 -13.85 19.26 -7.76
C GLU A 88 -15.18 19.67 -7.11
N GLY A 89 -15.46 19.23 -5.89
CA GLY A 89 -16.68 19.60 -5.16
C GLY A 89 -17.93 18.91 -5.71
N GLY A 90 -19.08 19.58 -5.61
CA GLY A 90 -20.36 19.05 -6.10
C GLY A 90 -20.94 17.91 -5.27
N ASP A 91 -21.64 16.99 -5.93
CA ASP A 91 -22.33 15.84 -5.34
C ASP A 91 -21.40 14.64 -5.07
N ASN A 92 -20.10 14.80 -5.33
CA ASN A 92 -19.09 13.79 -5.04
C ASN A 92 -19.02 13.50 -3.55
N TYR A 93 -18.80 12.23 -3.19
CA TYR A 93 -18.79 11.75 -1.83
C TYR A 93 -17.39 11.30 -1.36
N PRO A 94 -16.42 12.23 -1.26
CA PRO A 94 -15.02 11.90 -1.06
C PRO A 94 -14.79 11.14 0.25
N LEU A 95 -15.52 11.46 1.33
CA LEU A 95 -15.33 10.79 2.61
C LEU A 95 -15.42 9.25 2.50
N LEU A 96 -16.40 8.74 1.75
CA LEU A 96 -16.55 7.31 1.53
C LEU A 96 -15.39 6.75 0.67
N GLU A 97 -15.00 7.45 -0.38
CA GLU A 97 -13.87 7.07 -1.25
C GLU A 97 -12.57 6.93 -0.46
N TRP A 98 -12.25 7.93 0.36
CA TRP A 98 -11.06 7.93 1.20
C TRP A 98 -11.08 6.79 2.21
N LEU A 99 -12.25 6.48 2.80
CA LEU A 99 -12.39 5.40 3.78
C LEU A 99 -12.30 4.00 3.17
N VAL A 100 -12.73 3.82 1.90
CA VAL A 100 -12.54 2.55 1.18
C VAL A 100 -11.09 2.38 0.74
N ILE A 101 -10.45 3.46 0.28
CA ILE A 101 -9.08 3.43 -0.26
C ILE A 101 -8.01 3.40 0.81
N PHE A 102 -8.24 4.05 1.95
CA PHE A 102 -7.28 4.10 3.04
C PHE A 102 -6.75 2.71 3.44
N PRO A 103 -7.59 1.69 3.75
CA PRO A 103 -7.07 0.37 4.06
C PRO A 103 -6.34 -0.26 2.86
N MET A 104 -6.79 -0.03 1.62
CA MET A 104 -6.15 -0.56 0.41
C MET A 104 -4.72 -0.04 0.21
N ILE A 105 -4.46 1.22 0.58
CA ILE A 105 -3.11 1.80 0.51
C ILE A 105 -2.32 1.48 1.79
N LEU A 106 -2.94 1.63 2.97
CA LEU A 106 -2.29 1.46 4.27
C LEU A 106 -1.79 0.04 4.50
N PHE A 107 -2.62 -0.96 4.26
CA PHE A 107 -2.32 -2.33 4.69
C PHE A 107 -1.16 -3.01 3.94
N PRO A 108 -1.02 -2.83 2.61
CA PRO A 108 0.21 -3.22 1.93
C PRO A 108 1.45 -2.52 2.49
N SER A 109 1.33 -1.30 3.04
CA SER A 109 2.44 -0.59 3.72
C SER A 109 2.92 -1.30 4.97
N CYS A 110 2.04 -1.96 5.73
CA CYS A 110 2.47 -2.65 6.94
C CYS A 110 3.44 -3.79 6.62
N LEU A 111 3.39 -4.34 5.40
CA LEU A 111 4.36 -5.32 4.90
C LEU A 111 5.72 -4.68 4.53
N LEU A 112 5.76 -3.36 4.32
CA LEU A 112 6.97 -2.62 3.91
C LEU A 112 7.95 -2.33 5.01
N ILE A 113 7.51 -2.35 6.28
CA ILE A 113 8.40 -2.12 7.42
C ILE A 113 9.59 -3.10 7.37
N PHE A 114 9.41 -4.28 6.77
CA PHE A 114 10.43 -5.33 6.61
C PHE A 114 11.36 -5.14 5.42
N LEU A 115 11.08 -4.17 4.56
CA LEU A 115 11.92 -3.81 3.43
C LEU A 115 12.74 -2.55 3.66
N ILE A 116 12.71 -2.00 4.88
CA ILE A 116 13.61 -0.92 5.28
C ILE A 116 15.04 -1.47 5.29
N SER A 117 15.64 -1.45 4.11
CA SER A 117 17.03 -1.75 3.81
C SER A 117 17.50 -0.67 2.84
N TYR A 118 18.76 -0.27 2.96
CA TYR A 118 19.38 0.74 2.09
C TYR A 118 19.26 0.35 0.60
N GLU A 119 19.32 -0.95 0.27
CA GLU A 119 19.14 -1.48 -1.09
C GLU A 119 17.76 -1.21 -1.71
N HIS A 120 16.80 -0.81 -0.87
CA HIS A 120 15.41 -0.57 -1.20
C HIS A 120 14.97 0.86 -0.84
N ALA A 121 15.91 1.74 -0.48
CA ALA A 121 15.64 3.10 -0.04
C ALA A 121 14.82 3.90 -1.07
N LEU A 122 15.08 3.72 -2.37
CA LEU A 122 14.31 4.39 -3.43
C LEU A 122 12.83 3.98 -3.42
N VAL A 123 12.55 2.67 -3.38
CA VAL A 123 11.16 2.16 -3.43
C VAL A 123 10.41 2.53 -2.14
N CYS A 124 11.09 2.43 -0.99
CA CYS A 124 10.55 2.84 0.30
C CYS A 124 10.30 4.34 0.36
N GLY A 125 11.20 5.16 -0.20
CA GLY A 125 11.03 6.61 -0.26
C GLY A 125 9.87 7.04 -1.16
N CYS A 126 9.73 6.44 -2.36
CA CYS A 126 8.57 6.67 -3.22
C CYS A 126 7.25 6.28 -2.55
N PHE A 127 7.24 5.12 -1.88
CA PHE A 127 6.08 4.67 -1.11
C PHE A 127 5.76 5.65 0.03
N GLY A 128 6.79 6.04 0.78
CA GLY A 128 6.69 6.97 1.90
C GLY A 128 6.10 8.31 1.48
N ILE A 129 6.44 8.84 0.30
CA ILE A 129 5.81 10.05 -0.24
C ILE A 129 4.29 9.87 -0.40
N ILE A 130 3.84 8.78 -1.03
CA ILE A 130 2.40 8.51 -1.22
C ILE A 130 1.67 8.52 0.12
N TYR A 131 2.23 7.83 1.11
CA TYR A 131 1.65 7.73 2.44
C TYR A 131 1.66 9.08 3.18
N CYS A 132 2.75 9.84 3.08
CA CYS A 132 2.85 11.16 3.69
C CYS A 132 1.85 12.13 3.08
N VAL A 133 1.67 12.12 1.76
CA VAL A 133 0.63 12.93 1.10
C VAL A 133 -0.76 12.52 1.60
N PHE A 134 -1.05 11.22 1.68
CA PHE A 134 -2.32 10.73 2.21
C PHE A 134 -2.58 11.23 3.64
N GLY A 135 -1.57 11.14 4.51
CA GLY A 135 -1.63 11.57 5.91
C GLY A 135 -1.74 13.09 6.08
N LEU A 136 -1.00 13.88 5.30
CA LEU A 136 -1.06 15.34 5.28
C LEU A 136 -2.43 15.86 4.81
N LEU A 137 -3.12 15.12 3.94
CA LEU A 137 -4.43 15.48 3.42
C LEU A 137 -5.60 15.03 4.31
N GLN A 138 -5.37 14.14 5.29
CA GLN A 138 -6.47 13.68 6.17
C GLN A 138 -7.22 14.84 6.85
N PRO A 139 -6.55 15.86 7.45
CA PRO A 139 -7.27 16.97 8.08
C PRO A 139 -8.14 17.73 7.07
N TRP A 140 -7.65 17.96 5.85
CA TRP A 140 -8.45 18.63 4.82
C TRP A 140 -9.77 17.87 4.56
N VAL A 141 -9.70 16.55 4.39
CA VAL A 141 -10.87 15.70 4.16
C VAL A 141 -11.85 15.76 5.34
N TYR A 142 -11.40 15.47 6.57
CA TYR A 142 -12.31 15.35 7.72
C TYR A 142 -12.80 16.70 8.27
N PHE A 143 -12.06 17.80 8.08
CA PHE A 143 -12.49 19.10 8.57
C PHE A 143 -13.28 19.89 7.53
N THR A 144 -12.97 19.76 6.24
CA THR A 144 -13.61 20.59 5.19
C THR A 144 -14.54 19.81 4.27
N LYS A 145 -14.32 18.50 4.08
CA LYS A 145 -15.05 17.67 3.10
C LYS A 145 -15.97 16.62 3.72
N LEU A 146 -16.08 16.59 5.05
CA LEU A 146 -16.89 15.60 5.78
C LEU A 146 -18.34 15.51 5.29
N HIS A 147 -18.95 16.65 4.98
CA HIS A 147 -20.35 16.74 4.54
C HIS A 147 -20.50 16.92 3.02
N GLN A 148 -19.41 16.82 2.25
CA GLN A 148 -19.50 16.92 0.79
C GLN A 148 -20.19 15.65 0.24
N GLY A 149 -21.19 15.84 -0.63
CA GLY A 149 -22.01 14.75 -1.17
C GLY A 149 -22.96 14.11 -0.15
N ALA A 150 -23.06 14.66 1.07
CA ALA A 150 -23.98 14.13 2.08
C ALA A 150 -25.43 14.47 1.70
N LYS A 151 -26.30 13.45 1.69
CA LYS A 151 -27.73 13.60 1.42
C LYS A 151 -28.53 13.40 2.71
N PRO A 152 -29.47 14.29 3.06
CA PRO A 152 -30.35 14.08 4.22
C PRO A 152 -31.10 12.75 4.10
N GLU A 153 -31.31 12.06 5.23
CA GLU A 153 -32.02 10.77 5.32
C GLU A 153 -31.31 9.56 4.67
N CYS A 154 -30.22 9.79 3.94
CA CYS A 154 -29.33 8.71 3.50
C CYS A 154 -28.19 8.60 4.52
N ASP A 155 -28.22 7.55 5.35
CA ASP A 155 -27.23 7.28 6.40
C ASP A 155 -26.22 6.21 5.94
N PRO A 156 -25.08 6.62 5.37
CA PRO A 156 -24.06 5.67 4.94
C PRO A 156 -23.33 5.11 6.14
N LYS A 157 -22.88 3.87 5.98
CA LYS A 157 -22.29 3.05 7.04
C LYS A 157 -20.84 2.78 6.73
N TYR A 158 -20.00 2.84 7.75
CA TYR A 158 -18.62 2.40 7.65
C TYR A 158 -18.44 1.09 8.40
N PHE A 159 -17.74 0.13 7.79
CA PHE A 159 -17.53 -1.17 8.40
C PHE A 159 -16.16 -1.22 9.09
N ILE A 160 -16.16 -1.33 10.43
CA ILE A 160 -14.97 -1.63 11.25
C ILE A 160 -15.29 -2.83 12.13
N PHE A 161 -15.28 -4.03 11.55
CA PHE A 161 -15.80 -5.28 12.14
C PHE A 161 -17.31 -5.29 12.47
N VAL A 162 -17.91 -4.11 12.63
CA VAL A 162 -19.34 -3.82 12.76
C VAL A 162 -19.68 -2.62 11.87
N PHE A 163 -20.93 -2.51 11.45
CA PHE A 163 -21.41 -1.32 10.75
C PHE A 163 -21.64 -0.19 11.76
N ILE A 164 -21.04 0.97 11.48
CA ILE A 164 -21.17 2.19 12.28
C ILE A 164 -21.64 3.29 11.34
N ASP A 165 -22.61 4.11 11.77
CA ASP A 165 -23.04 5.24 10.97
C ASP A 165 -21.87 6.21 10.75
N LEU A 166 -21.63 6.58 9.50
CA LEU A 166 -20.47 7.38 9.12
C LEU A 166 -20.46 8.76 9.80
N TYR A 167 -21.66 9.29 10.06
CA TYR A 167 -21.88 10.56 10.74
C TYR A 167 -22.08 10.44 12.25
N ASN A 168 -21.81 9.27 12.84
CA ASN A 168 -21.81 9.13 14.29
C ASN A 168 -20.85 10.18 14.91
N PRO A 169 -21.31 11.04 15.84
CA PRO A 169 -20.52 12.16 16.34
C PRO A 169 -19.24 11.72 17.07
N HIS A 170 -19.23 10.54 17.67
CA HIS A 170 -18.04 9.98 18.30
C HIS A 170 -17.02 9.53 17.26
N LEU A 171 -17.47 8.84 16.21
CA LEU A 171 -16.62 8.40 15.11
C LEU A 171 -15.99 9.59 14.37
N VAL A 172 -16.78 10.63 14.06
CA VAL A 172 -16.29 11.85 13.41
C VAL A 172 -15.25 12.57 14.26
N ARG A 173 -15.48 12.72 15.57
CA ARG A 173 -14.48 13.32 16.49
C ARG A 173 -13.20 12.49 16.53
N PHE A 174 -13.33 11.17 16.57
CA PHE A 174 -12.19 10.25 16.53
C PHE A 174 -11.39 10.42 15.24
N PHE A 175 -12.03 10.40 14.07
CA PHE A 175 -11.32 10.58 12.79
C PHE A 175 -10.67 11.96 12.66
N LYS A 176 -11.32 13.02 13.12
CA LYS A 176 -10.70 14.36 13.18
C LYS A 176 -9.44 14.35 14.05
N ALA A 177 -9.47 13.74 15.24
CA ALA A 177 -8.31 13.62 16.11
C ALA A 177 -7.18 12.79 15.45
N ILE A 178 -7.50 11.61 14.92
CA ILE A 178 -6.53 10.75 14.22
C ILE A 178 -5.94 11.46 12.99
N SER A 179 -6.71 12.25 12.26
CA SER A 179 -6.22 12.98 11.09
C SER A 179 -5.14 14.00 11.45
N ILE A 180 -5.25 14.67 12.60
CA ILE A 180 -4.23 15.61 13.09
C ILE A 180 -2.95 14.84 13.44
N ILE A 181 -3.07 13.73 14.17
CA ILE A 181 -1.93 12.89 14.55
C ILE A 181 -1.21 12.36 13.29
N MET A 182 -1.96 11.85 12.32
CA MET A 182 -1.41 11.37 11.05
C MET A 182 -0.69 12.47 10.28
N CYS A 183 -1.25 13.68 10.22
CA CYS A 183 -0.61 14.82 9.58
C CYS A 183 0.71 15.19 10.27
N MET A 184 0.73 15.26 11.61
CA MET A 184 1.93 15.54 12.39
C MET A 184 3.02 14.47 12.20
N MET A 185 2.65 13.19 12.10
CA MET A 185 3.60 12.10 11.83
C MET A 185 4.09 12.09 10.37
N SER A 186 3.24 12.53 9.43
CA SER A 186 3.55 12.52 8.01
C SER A 186 4.58 13.57 7.61
N ALA A 187 4.62 14.73 8.27
CA ALA A 187 5.60 15.77 7.98
C ALA A 187 7.07 15.31 8.16
N PRO A 188 7.50 14.76 9.32
CA PRO A 188 8.86 14.23 9.46
C PRO A 188 9.09 12.99 8.58
N ALA A 189 8.08 12.11 8.44
CA ALA A 189 8.17 10.95 7.56
C ALA A 189 8.39 11.35 6.09
N LEU A 190 7.87 12.50 5.65
CA LEU A 190 8.11 13.03 4.31
C LEU A 190 9.59 13.40 4.13
N CYS A 191 10.20 14.04 5.13
CA CYS A 191 11.63 14.33 5.12
C CYS A 191 12.47 13.05 5.03
N PHE A 192 12.15 12.02 5.83
CA PHE A 192 12.80 10.72 5.74
C PHE A 192 12.59 10.03 4.38
N SER A 193 11.40 10.17 3.80
CA SER A 193 11.08 9.60 2.48
C SER A 193 11.89 10.28 1.36
N LEU A 194 12.00 11.61 1.40
CA LEU A 194 12.85 12.38 0.48
C LEU A 194 14.33 12.02 0.64
N TYR A 195 14.79 11.85 1.88
CA TYR A 195 16.14 11.37 2.16
C TYR A 195 16.37 9.94 1.63
N GLY A 196 15.39 9.05 1.77
CA GLY A 196 15.43 7.69 1.21
C GLY A 196 15.50 7.69 -0.32
N ILE A 197 14.78 8.58 -1.00
CA ILE A 197 14.91 8.76 -2.46
C ILE A 197 16.31 9.27 -2.81
N TRP A 198 16.82 10.27 -2.08
CA TRP A 198 18.17 10.78 -2.31
C TRP A 198 19.24 9.69 -2.12
N LEU A 199 19.16 8.90 -1.05
CA LEU A 199 20.03 7.76 -0.80
C LEU A 199 19.92 6.71 -1.89
N GLY A 200 18.70 6.37 -2.32
CA GLY A 200 18.46 5.37 -3.35
C GLY A 200 18.95 5.74 -4.75
N ARG A 201 19.46 6.98 -4.95
CA ARG A 201 20.11 7.43 -6.18
C ARG A 201 21.64 7.29 -6.14
N LYS A 202 22.23 7.07 -4.97
CA LYS A 202 23.67 6.85 -4.82
C LYS A 202 24.08 5.49 -5.37
N THR A 203 25.33 5.38 -5.80
CA THR A 203 25.89 4.10 -6.26
C THR A 203 26.15 3.15 -5.08
N ASP A 204 26.22 1.85 -5.35
CA ASP A 204 26.54 0.85 -4.33
C ASP A 204 27.92 1.11 -3.67
N GLU A 205 28.86 1.71 -4.42
CA GLU A 205 30.18 2.12 -3.91
C GLU A 205 30.08 3.28 -2.92
N GLU A 206 29.31 4.32 -3.27
CA GLU A 206 29.06 5.46 -2.38
C GLU A 206 28.32 5.04 -1.10
N LEU A 207 27.39 4.08 -1.22
CA LEU A 207 26.67 3.52 -0.06
C LEU A 207 27.62 2.74 0.86
N LYS A 208 28.52 1.93 0.29
CA LYS A 208 29.55 1.21 1.07
C LYS A 208 30.52 2.15 1.75
N GLU A 209 30.92 3.23 1.09
CA GLU A 209 31.79 4.24 1.70
C GLU A 209 31.10 4.93 2.88
N MET A 210 29.83 5.31 2.74
CA MET A 210 29.02 5.88 3.83
C MET A 210 28.84 4.93 5.02
N ASP A 211 28.64 3.64 4.77
CA ASP A 211 28.52 2.61 5.82
C ASP A 211 29.85 2.42 6.55
N SER A 212 30.95 2.34 5.79
CA SER A 212 32.31 2.24 6.35
C SER A 212 32.71 3.46 7.18
N GLY A 213 32.18 4.64 6.86
CA GLY A 213 32.37 5.88 7.62
C GLY A 213 31.43 6.06 8.80
N SER A 214 30.23 5.46 8.75
CA SER A 214 29.20 5.59 9.80
C SER A 214 29.34 4.62 10.97
N LYS A 215 30.50 3.93 11.10
CA LYS A 215 30.85 2.98 12.19
C LYS A 215 30.08 3.26 13.49
N GLY A 216 28.92 2.62 13.63
CA GLY A 216 28.18 2.54 14.88
C GLY A 216 26.99 3.47 15.13
N LEU A 217 26.62 4.43 14.28
CA LEU A 217 25.62 5.42 14.73
C LEU A 217 24.16 4.90 14.85
N LEU A 218 23.78 3.78 14.23
CA LEU A 218 22.37 3.31 14.25
C LEU A 218 22.14 1.91 14.84
N LEU A 219 23.17 1.07 14.97
CA LEU A 219 23.01 -0.31 15.45
C LEU A 219 24.10 -0.79 16.44
N SER A 220 25.17 -0.03 16.72
CA SER A 220 26.19 -0.46 17.69
C SER A 220 25.89 -0.05 19.13
N GLY A 221 24.66 0.35 19.44
CA GLY A 221 24.23 0.71 20.80
C GLY A 221 23.85 -0.49 21.67
N ILE A 222 23.96 -1.72 21.15
CA ILE A 222 23.74 -2.94 21.91
C ILE A 222 25.05 -3.73 21.87
N ASP A 223 25.88 -3.57 22.89
CA ASP A 223 27.01 -4.48 23.13
C ASP A 223 26.44 -5.83 23.55
N ILE A 224 26.55 -6.83 22.66
CA ILE A 224 26.03 -8.20 22.83
C ILE A 224 27.13 -9.14 23.38
N ASP A 225 28.23 -8.59 23.88
CA ASP A 225 29.37 -9.36 24.37
C ASP A 225 29.08 -10.21 25.63
N ASP A 226 27.89 -10.10 26.23
CA ASP A 226 27.48 -10.82 27.45
C ASP A 226 26.60 -12.08 27.22
N VAL A 227 26.41 -12.55 25.99
CA VAL A 227 25.61 -13.78 25.73
C VAL A 227 26.49 -15.00 25.49
N GLU A 228 26.99 -15.60 26.58
CA GLU A 228 27.70 -16.88 26.54
C GLU A 228 26.76 -18.03 26.12
N GLY A 229 27.08 -18.73 25.02
CA GLY A 229 26.56 -20.08 24.74
C GLY A 229 25.83 -20.30 23.42
N LEU A 230 25.39 -19.24 22.73
CA LEU A 230 24.95 -19.32 21.33
C LEU A 230 25.80 -18.38 20.50
N SER A 231 26.28 -18.80 19.33
CA SER A 231 26.96 -17.84 18.45
C SER A 231 25.94 -16.76 18.06
N VAL A 232 26.33 -15.48 18.11
CA VAL A 232 25.47 -14.34 17.76
C VAL A 232 24.80 -14.56 16.40
N ALA A 233 25.51 -15.19 15.47
CA ALA A 233 24.99 -15.60 14.16
C ALA A 233 23.77 -16.53 14.24
N GLN A 234 23.75 -17.50 15.16
CA GLN A 234 22.60 -18.39 15.36
C GLN A 234 21.39 -17.64 15.92
N ILE A 235 21.60 -16.73 16.88
CA ILE A 235 20.51 -15.91 17.45
C ILE A 235 19.92 -15.02 16.36
N VAL A 236 20.76 -14.33 15.59
CA VAL A 236 20.32 -13.48 14.48
C VAL A 236 19.55 -14.30 13.44
N ALA A 237 20.05 -15.46 13.03
CA ALA A 237 19.35 -16.32 12.08
C ALA A 237 17.99 -16.81 12.59
N ILE A 238 17.89 -17.16 13.88
CA ILE A 238 16.63 -17.55 14.52
C ILE A 238 15.67 -16.37 14.55
N VAL A 239 16.12 -15.18 14.97
CA VAL A 239 15.30 -13.97 15.03
C VAL A 239 14.81 -13.58 13.64
N GLU A 240 15.68 -13.57 12.63
CA GLU A 240 15.30 -13.29 11.24
C GLU A 240 14.27 -14.29 10.70
N TYR A 241 14.46 -15.59 11.00
CA TYR A 241 13.52 -16.64 10.61
C TYR A 241 12.14 -16.48 11.24
N TRP A 242 12.10 -16.26 12.56
CA TRP A 242 10.84 -16.05 13.29
C TRP A 242 10.16 -14.74 12.87
N ASN A 243 10.93 -13.68 12.65
CA ASN A 243 10.43 -12.42 12.11
C ASN A 243 9.78 -12.66 10.75
N GLY A 244 10.46 -13.31 9.80
CA GLY A 244 9.89 -13.57 8.47
C GLY A 244 8.56 -14.34 8.51
N LYS A 245 8.46 -15.39 9.32
CA LYS A 245 7.22 -16.20 9.44
C LYS A 245 6.09 -15.48 10.18
N MET A 246 6.39 -14.86 11.32
CA MET A 246 5.41 -14.09 12.08
C MET A 246 4.88 -12.93 11.24
N MET A 247 5.74 -12.28 10.46
CA MET A 247 5.35 -11.21 9.56
C MET A 247 4.55 -11.71 8.36
N GLY A 248 4.88 -12.88 7.81
CA GLY A 248 4.05 -13.53 6.81
C GLY A 248 2.63 -13.78 7.33
N LEU A 249 2.50 -14.29 8.57
CA LEU A 249 1.20 -14.51 9.20
C LEU A 249 0.44 -13.21 9.48
N PHE A 250 1.12 -12.21 10.03
CA PHE A 250 0.56 -10.86 10.21
C PHE A 250 0.06 -10.31 8.87
N GLY A 251 0.85 -10.49 7.81
CA GLY A 251 0.47 -10.08 6.46
C GLY A 251 -0.78 -10.76 5.94
N VAL A 252 -0.94 -12.07 6.17
CA VAL A 252 -2.18 -12.79 5.85
C VAL A 252 -3.37 -12.17 6.58
N CYS A 253 -3.26 -11.93 7.89
CA CYS A 253 -4.31 -11.27 8.67
C CYS A 253 -4.64 -9.89 8.11
N THR A 254 -3.62 -9.09 7.78
CA THR A 254 -3.76 -7.75 7.20
C THR A 254 -4.50 -7.80 5.86
N VAL A 255 -4.22 -8.77 4.98
CA VAL A 255 -4.93 -8.92 3.70
C VAL A 255 -6.38 -9.38 3.89
N ILE A 256 -6.64 -10.27 4.85
CA ILE A 256 -8.01 -10.67 5.18
C ILE A 256 -8.80 -9.46 5.67
N VAL A 257 -8.24 -8.69 6.62
CA VAL A 257 -8.86 -7.47 7.14
C VAL A 257 -9.10 -6.48 6.00
N LEU A 258 -8.12 -6.27 5.12
CA LEU A 258 -8.26 -5.43 3.94
C LEU A 258 -9.48 -5.81 3.08
N ILE A 259 -9.55 -7.08 2.65
CA ILE A 259 -10.62 -7.57 1.79
C ILE A 259 -11.96 -7.42 2.51
N VAL A 260 -12.06 -7.92 3.75
CA VAL A 260 -13.31 -7.87 4.51
C VAL A 260 -13.77 -6.42 4.71
N TRP A 261 -12.86 -5.51 5.05
CA TRP A 261 -13.16 -4.11 5.29
C TRP A 261 -13.71 -3.42 4.04
N SER A 262 -12.98 -3.50 2.92
CA SER A 262 -13.40 -2.86 1.67
C SER A 262 -14.70 -3.46 1.13
N GLU A 263 -14.80 -4.80 1.07
CA GLU A 263 -15.99 -5.48 0.53
C GLU A 263 -17.24 -5.24 1.39
N LYS A 264 -17.11 -5.27 2.72
CA LYS A 264 -18.24 -5.01 3.62
C LYS A 264 -18.66 -3.55 3.60
N THR A 265 -17.72 -2.62 3.48
CA THR A 265 -18.05 -1.18 3.35
C THR A 265 -18.82 -0.93 2.06
N LEU A 266 -18.36 -1.45 0.91
CA LEU A 266 -19.08 -1.29 -0.36
C LEU A 266 -20.46 -1.96 -0.32
N LYS A 267 -20.52 -3.20 0.16
CA LYS A 267 -21.78 -3.95 0.25
C LYS A 267 -22.78 -3.32 1.23
N GLY A 268 -22.32 -2.80 2.37
CA GLY A 268 -23.18 -2.22 3.39
C GLY A 268 -23.83 -0.89 3.00
N ASN A 269 -23.31 -0.25 1.95
CA ASN A 269 -23.85 0.98 1.37
C ASN A 269 -24.52 0.74 0.01
N GLU A 270 -24.68 -0.52 -0.41
CA GLU A 270 -25.30 -0.89 -1.69
C GLU A 270 -24.71 -0.13 -2.88
N VAL A 271 -23.39 0.12 -2.87
CA VAL A 271 -22.72 0.91 -3.90
C VAL A 271 -22.82 0.18 -5.24
N ASP A 272 -23.52 0.80 -6.20
CA ASP A 272 -23.64 0.30 -7.55
C ASP A 272 -22.32 0.48 -8.29
N LEU A 273 -21.75 -0.65 -8.69
CA LEU A 273 -20.53 -0.78 -9.49
C LEU A 273 -20.82 -1.52 -10.80
N SER A 274 -22.07 -1.55 -11.26
CA SER A 274 -22.48 -2.20 -12.50
C SER A 274 -21.76 -1.63 -13.73
N SER A 275 -21.39 -0.35 -13.70
CA SER A 275 -20.55 0.30 -14.72
C SER A 275 -19.09 -0.15 -14.70
N ALA A 276 -18.61 -0.71 -13.59
CA ALA A 276 -17.22 -1.08 -13.34
C ALA A 276 -16.85 -2.44 -13.97
N SER A 277 -17.13 -2.62 -15.27
CA SER A 277 -16.76 -3.84 -15.98
C SER A 277 -15.25 -4.02 -16.04
N LEU A 278 -14.76 -5.26 -15.87
CA LEU A 278 -13.33 -5.59 -16.03
C LEU A 278 -12.80 -5.30 -17.46
N SER A 279 -13.69 -5.19 -18.44
CA SER A 279 -13.34 -4.80 -19.82
C SER A 279 -12.97 -3.32 -19.98
N GLY A 280 -13.35 -2.46 -19.02
CA GLY A 280 -12.97 -1.04 -19.06
C GLY A 280 -11.46 -0.87 -18.84
N THR A 281 -10.82 0.03 -19.60
CA THR A 281 -9.36 0.24 -19.54
C THR A 281 -8.87 0.59 -18.14
N SER A 282 -9.62 1.41 -17.38
CA SER A 282 -9.29 1.79 -16.01
C SER A 282 -9.37 0.63 -15.02
N GLN A 283 -10.08 -0.45 -15.36
CA GLN A 283 -10.17 -1.67 -14.56
C GLN A 283 -9.17 -2.74 -15.02
N LEU A 284 -9.08 -2.94 -16.34
CA LEU A 284 -8.26 -3.96 -16.96
C LEU A 284 -6.78 -3.73 -16.67
N VAL A 285 -6.29 -2.49 -16.81
CA VAL A 285 -4.87 -2.19 -16.63
C VAL A 285 -4.40 -2.48 -15.21
N PRO A 286 -5.02 -1.96 -14.14
CA PRO A 286 -4.64 -2.34 -12.78
C PRO A 286 -4.72 -3.84 -12.54
N PHE A 287 -5.80 -4.49 -12.98
CA PHE A 287 -5.96 -5.94 -12.82
C PHE A 287 -4.80 -6.72 -13.44
N LEU A 288 -4.41 -6.40 -14.68
CA LEU A 288 -3.27 -7.03 -15.35
C LEU A 288 -1.95 -6.74 -14.62
N VAL A 289 -1.74 -5.53 -14.11
CA VAL A 289 -0.55 -5.20 -13.31
C VAL A 289 -0.48 -6.09 -12.06
N GLY A 290 -1.58 -6.22 -11.32
CA GLY A 290 -1.64 -7.09 -10.14
C GLY A 290 -1.43 -8.57 -10.49
N LEU A 291 -2.08 -9.05 -11.56
CA LEU A 291 -1.96 -10.43 -12.02
C LEU A 291 -0.53 -10.78 -12.46
N PHE A 292 0.09 -9.96 -13.31
CA PHE A 292 1.46 -10.20 -13.76
C PHE A 292 2.46 -10.08 -12.62
N THR A 293 2.24 -9.15 -11.67
CA THR A 293 3.04 -9.04 -10.45
C THR A 293 2.96 -10.33 -9.63
N PHE A 294 1.76 -10.90 -9.48
CA PHE A 294 1.55 -12.17 -8.79
C PHE A 294 2.22 -13.35 -9.47
N LEU A 295 2.01 -13.52 -10.77
CA LEU A 295 2.62 -14.62 -11.53
C LEU A 295 4.16 -14.51 -11.54
N SER A 296 4.69 -13.31 -11.72
CA SER A 296 6.13 -13.05 -11.70
C SER A 296 6.75 -13.37 -10.33
N THR A 297 6.10 -12.91 -9.26
CA THR A 297 6.53 -13.17 -7.88
C THR A 297 6.49 -14.67 -7.57
N ALA A 298 5.38 -15.34 -7.87
CA ALA A 298 5.21 -16.77 -7.63
C ALA A 298 6.27 -17.59 -8.37
N SER A 299 6.48 -17.32 -9.67
CA SER A 299 7.50 -17.98 -10.48
C SER A 299 8.91 -17.76 -9.93
N SER A 300 9.22 -16.52 -9.54
CA SER A 300 10.53 -16.17 -8.95
C SER A 300 10.77 -16.88 -7.63
N CYS A 301 9.74 -17.01 -6.79
CA CYS A 301 9.81 -17.73 -5.52
C CYS A 301 10.02 -19.24 -5.70
N VAL A 302 9.33 -19.86 -6.67
CA VAL A 302 9.52 -21.27 -7.02
C VAL A 302 10.94 -21.52 -7.53
N ARG A 303 11.43 -20.66 -8.44
CA ARG A 303 12.79 -20.77 -8.97
C ARG A 303 13.85 -20.60 -7.88
N ASN A 304 13.66 -19.66 -6.95
CA ASN A 304 14.58 -19.45 -5.83
C ASN A 304 14.66 -20.70 -4.95
N ARG A 305 13.51 -21.28 -4.60
CA ARG A 305 13.43 -22.51 -3.81
C ARG A 305 14.16 -23.69 -4.46
N ASN A 306 14.03 -23.85 -5.79
CA ASN A 306 14.72 -24.90 -6.52
C ASN A 306 16.24 -24.72 -6.53
N ARG A 307 16.72 -23.46 -6.60
CA ARG A 307 18.16 -23.16 -6.49
C ARG A 307 18.73 -23.49 -5.12
N SER A 308 18.03 -23.10 -4.04
CA SER A 308 18.44 -23.42 -2.67
C SER A 308 18.57 -24.93 -2.43
N ARG A 309 17.59 -25.72 -2.90
CA ARG A 309 17.64 -27.19 -2.82
C ARG A 309 18.78 -27.80 -3.62
N GLY A 310 19.09 -27.22 -4.78
CA GLY A 310 20.22 -27.66 -5.60
C GLY A 310 21.55 -27.48 -4.85
N SER A 311 21.77 -26.30 -4.26
CA SER A 311 23.00 -26.02 -3.49
C SER A 311 23.17 -26.93 -2.28
N GLU A 312 22.08 -27.24 -1.56
CA GLU A 312 22.08 -28.19 -0.45
C GLU A 312 22.43 -29.62 -0.92
N ALA A 313 21.89 -30.06 -2.05
CA ALA A 313 22.14 -31.40 -2.58
C ALA A 313 23.60 -31.62 -3.01
N PHE A 314 24.31 -30.56 -3.41
CA PHE A 314 25.72 -30.63 -3.80
C PHE A 314 26.70 -30.43 -2.63
N GLY A 315 26.21 -30.29 -1.39
CA GLY A 315 27.07 -30.02 -0.24
C GLY A 315 27.84 -28.70 -0.36
N LEU A 316 27.40 -27.79 -1.24
CA LEU A 316 27.96 -26.45 -1.41
C LEU A 316 27.38 -25.46 -0.38
N GLY A 317 26.92 -25.97 0.77
CA GLY A 317 26.49 -25.15 1.89
C GLY A 317 27.69 -24.38 2.42
N THR A 318 27.68 -23.08 2.18
CA THR A 318 28.62 -22.08 2.72
C THR A 318 28.73 -22.15 4.23
#